data_AF-A0A7R8CDN9-F1
#
_entry.id   AF-A0A7R8CDN9-F1
#
_cell.length_a   1.000
_cell.length_b   1.000
_cell.length_c   1.000
_cell.angle_alpha   90.00
_cell.angle_beta   90.00
_cell.angle_gamma   90.00
#
_symmetry.space_group_name_H-M   'P 1'
#
loop_
_entity.id
_entity.type
_entity.pdbx_description
1 polymer ?
#
loop_
_entity_poly.entity_id
_entity_poly.type
_entity_poly.pdbx_seq_one_letter_code
_entity_poly.pdbx_strand_id
1 'polypeptide(L)'
;MQILLHLQKLQKRPKKTNDETKDKKPSNKAPLKEQQASEDNNNSITIKELMSTKVKFHKPGENFTSDGYVTTPKTNQILKEHLKRTGGRVKTRFPPEPNGILHIGHAKAININFAYADVHNGTCNLRYDDTNPEKEEEKFFVAIKDMVEWLGYKPDKITHSSDNFDQLYEWAKVLIQKDLAYICHQKVEDIRGFNPPPSPWKNRPIEESLQLFEDMKHGKFEEGEATLRLKLTLEEGKVDPVAYRIKYAAHH
;
A
#
# COMPACT_ATOMS: atom_id res chain seq x y z
N MET A 1 -1.17 0.12 -4.64
CA MET A 1 -1.82 1.30 -4.04
C MET A 1 -2.93 1.74 -4.99
N GLN A 2 -4.18 1.40 -4.67
CA GLN A 2 -5.37 1.88 -5.38
C GLN A 2 -6.00 2.93 -4.47
N ILE A 3 -6.33 4.09 -5.02
CA ILE A 3 -6.81 5.23 -4.25
C ILE A 3 -8.31 5.36 -4.51
N LEU A 4 -9.09 5.60 -3.46
CA LEU A 4 -10.54 5.67 -3.56
C LEU A 4 -11.00 7.11 -3.48
N LEU A 5 -11.93 7.50 -4.35
CA LEU A 5 -12.60 8.81 -4.28
C LEU A 5 -13.73 8.70 -3.25
N HIS A 6 -13.63 9.46 -2.16
CA HIS A 6 -14.61 9.47 -1.07
C HIS A 6 -15.77 10.44 -1.36
N LEU A 7 -17.01 9.99 -1.16
CA LEU A 7 -18.25 10.74 -1.42
C LEU A 7 -19.33 10.42 -0.39
N GLN A 8 -20.08 11.43 0.06
CA GLN A 8 -21.23 11.26 0.97
C GLN A 8 -22.56 11.24 0.19
N LYS A 9 -23.35 10.15 0.32
CA LYS A 9 -24.79 10.10 -0.05
C LYS A 9 -25.63 9.46 1.08
N LEU A 10 -26.87 9.93 1.19
CA LEU A 10 -27.83 9.74 2.30
C LEU A 10 -28.35 8.30 2.46
N GLN A 11 -28.48 7.86 3.73
CA GLN A 11 -28.82 6.49 4.17
C GLN A 11 -30.26 6.01 3.90
N LYS A 12 -30.42 4.69 3.68
CA LYS A 12 -31.61 3.89 4.04
C LYS A 12 -31.22 2.54 4.68
N ARG A 13 -32.04 2.10 5.65
CA ARG A 13 -31.83 1.06 6.70
C ARG A 13 -32.00 -0.41 6.25
N PRO A 14 -31.55 -1.41 7.06
CA PRO A 14 -31.30 -2.80 6.64
C PRO A 14 -32.37 -3.83 7.04
N LYS A 15 -32.23 -5.10 6.59
CA LYS A 15 -32.97 -6.28 7.09
C LYS A 15 -32.09 -7.54 7.31
N LYS A 16 -32.06 -7.98 8.59
CA LYS A 16 -32.03 -9.31 9.26
C LYS A 16 -31.68 -10.59 8.45
N THR A 17 -30.59 -11.31 8.77
CA THR A 17 -30.37 -12.45 9.74
C THR A 17 -31.02 -13.80 9.39
N ASN A 18 -30.22 -14.88 9.41
CA ASN A 18 -30.51 -16.08 10.20
C ASN A 18 -29.28 -17.00 10.40
N ASP A 19 -29.26 -17.57 11.60
CA ASP A 19 -28.35 -18.52 12.24
C ASP A 19 -28.51 -19.94 11.67
N GLU A 20 -27.47 -20.78 11.76
CA GLU A 20 -27.63 -22.20 12.15
C GLU A 20 -26.28 -22.89 12.48
N THR A 21 -26.26 -23.45 13.69
CA THR A 21 -25.25 -24.26 14.36
C THR A 21 -25.05 -25.66 13.77
N LYS A 22 -23.86 -26.28 13.95
CA LYS A 22 -23.75 -27.74 14.18
C LYS A 22 -22.40 -28.20 14.77
N ASP A 23 -22.49 -29.35 15.44
CA ASP A 23 -21.70 -29.89 16.54
C ASP A 23 -20.28 -30.41 16.29
N LYS A 24 -19.56 -30.58 17.41
CA LYS A 24 -18.20 -31.14 17.57
C LYS A 24 -18.17 -32.68 17.73
N LYS A 25 -16.98 -33.24 17.41
CA LYS A 25 -16.17 -34.30 18.09
C LYS A 25 -15.84 -35.52 17.20
N PRO A 26 -14.81 -36.32 17.52
CA PRO A 26 -13.40 -35.95 17.70
C PRO A 26 -12.48 -36.94 16.91
N SER A 27 -11.21 -36.62 16.64
CA SER A 27 -10.28 -37.66 16.16
C SER A 27 -8.88 -37.53 16.77
N ASN A 28 -8.28 -38.71 16.92
CA ASN A 28 -7.24 -39.11 17.86
C ASN A 28 -5.89 -38.43 17.67
N LYS A 29 -5.22 -38.19 18.82
CA LYS A 29 -3.79 -37.88 18.93
C LYS A 29 -2.95 -39.10 18.60
N ALA A 30 -1.95 -38.94 17.74
CA ALA A 30 -0.79 -39.81 17.62
C ALA A 30 0.46 -39.05 18.14
N PRO A 31 1.44 -39.72 18.77
CA PRO A 31 2.55 -39.05 19.44
C PRO A 31 3.62 -38.61 18.44
N LEU A 32 4.01 -37.33 18.51
CA LEU A 32 5.15 -36.78 17.77
C LEU A 32 6.45 -37.29 18.40
N LYS A 33 7.26 -38.00 17.59
CA LYS A 33 8.64 -38.37 17.94
C LYS A 33 9.50 -37.11 18.04
N GLU A 34 10.19 -36.97 19.17
CA GLU A 34 11.27 -36.00 19.34
C GLU A 34 12.37 -36.27 18.31
N GLN A 35 12.57 -35.35 17.38
CA GLN A 35 13.79 -35.28 16.59
C GLN A 35 14.79 -34.43 17.36
N GLN A 36 15.91 -35.07 17.72
CA GLN A 36 17.07 -34.44 18.33
C GLN A 36 17.53 -33.26 17.47
N ALA A 37 17.59 -32.08 18.08
CA ALA A 37 18.19 -30.90 17.49
C ALA A 37 19.68 -31.17 17.29
N SER A 38 20.13 -31.15 16.03
CA SER A 38 21.54 -30.99 15.70
C SER A 38 22.00 -29.62 16.19
N GLU A 39 23.08 -29.60 16.98
CA GLU A 39 23.78 -28.39 17.39
C GLU A 39 24.39 -27.70 16.16
N ASP A 40 23.59 -26.88 15.49
CA ASP A 40 24.12 -25.85 14.61
C ASP A 40 24.74 -24.77 15.49
N ASN A 41 26.03 -24.50 15.29
CA ASN A 41 26.77 -23.36 15.84
C ASN A 41 26.10 -22.05 15.40
N ASN A 42 25.03 -21.67 16.09
CA ASN A 42 24.21 -20.54 15.76
C ASN A 42 24.80 -19.30 16.45
N ASN A 43 25.82 -18.70 15.82
CA ASN A 43 26.13 -17.29 16.08
C ASN A 43 24.91 -16.48 15.62
N SER A 44 23.93 -16.31 16.52
CA SER A 44 22.69 -15.58 16.24
C SER A 44 23.03 -14.10 16.06
N ILE A 45 23.28 -13.70 14.82
CA ILE A 45 23.50 -12.30 14.45
C ILE A 45 22.22 -11.53 14.75
N THR A 46 22.34 -10.45 15.52
CA THR A 46 21.18 -9.60 15.83
C THR A 46 20.69 -8.88 14.58
N ILE A 47 19.43 -8.47 14.53
CA ILE A 47 18.93 -7.69 13.37
C ILE A 47 19.72 -6.40 13.17
N LYS A 48 20.14 -5.74 14.25
CA LYS A 48 20.94 -4.50 14.15
C LYS A 48 22.30 -4.76 13.50
N GLU A 49 22.95 -5.86 13.88
CA GLU A 49 24.22 -6.29 13.30
C GLU A 49 24.06 -6.72 11.83
N LEU A 50 22.96 -7.40 11.49
CA LEU A 50 22.63 -7.73 10.11
C LEU A 50 22.51 -6.46 9.24
N MET A 51 21.75 -5.46 9.73
CA MET A 51 21.52 -4.20 9.03
C MET A 51 22.79 -3.36 8.88
N SER A 52 23.70 -3.37 9.86
CA SER A 52 24.94 -2.60 9.79
C SER A 52 26.03 -3.24 8.93
N THR A 53 26.11 -4.57 8.88
CA THR A 53 27.26 -5.28 8.29
C THR A 53 26.99 -5.97 6.95
N LYS A 54 25.78 -6.50 6.74
CA LYS A 54 25.49 -7.37 5.59
C LYS A 54 24.57 -6.75 4.54
N VAL A 55 23.87 -5.67 4.89
CA VAL A 55 22.94 -5.01 3.97
C VAL A 55 23.64 -3.85 3.26
N LYS A 56 23.88 -4.00 1.96
CA LYS A 56 24.48 -2.97 1.10
C LYS A 56 23.39 -2.21 0.36
N PHE A 57 22.85 -1.16 0.97
CA PHE A 57 21.96 -0.21 0.30
C PHE A 57 22.69 1.07 -0.07
N HIS A 58 22.15 1.81 -1.04
CA HIS A 58 22.68 3.11 -1.45
C HIS A 58 22.60 4.12 -0.30
N LYS A 59 23.46 5.14 -0.31
CA LYS A 59 23.36 6.24 0.67
C LYS A 59 22.20 7.18 0.33
N PRO A 60 21.66 7.92 1.31
CA PRO A 60 20.64 8.95 1.03
C PRO A 60 21.11 9.94 -0.05
N GLY A 61 20.30 10.13 -1.10
CA GLY A 61 20.63 10.99 -2.24
C GLY A 61 21.40 10.30 -3.37
N GLU A 62 21.87 9.06 -3.17
CA GLU A 62 22.58 8.26 -4.17
C GLU A 62 21.68 7.21 -4.83
N ASN A 63 20.37 7.45 -4.90
CA ASN A 63 19.41 6.49 -5.45
C ASN A 63 19.76 6.03 -6.88
N PHE A 64 20.41 6.89 -7.67
CA PHE A 64 20.85 6.57 -9.03
C PHE A 64 21.90 5.46 -9.13
N THR A 65 22.48 5.00 -8.01
CA THR A 65 23.41 3.87 -8.00
C THR A 65 22.72 2.52 -7.82
N SER A 66 21.42 2.51 -7.49
CA SER A 66 20.68 1.25 -7.30
C SER A 66 20.30 0.64 -8.65
N ASP A 67 20.27 -0.68 -8.70
CA ASP A 67 19.85 -1.42 -9.89
C ASP A 67 18.43 -1.03 -10.32
N GLY A 68 18.22 -0.91 -11.63
CA GLY A 68 16.95 -0.48 -12.23
C GLY A 68 16.58 1.00 -12.07
N TYR A 69 17.41 1.85 -11.45
CA TYR A 69 17.07 3.27 -11.28
C TYR A 69 17.12 4.04 -12.60
N VAL A 70 16.03 4.72 -12.95
CA VAL A 70 15.94 5.54 -14.16
C VAL A 70 16.35 6.98 -13.88
N THR A 71 17.41 7.44 -14.54
CA THR A 71 17.82 8.85 -14.50
C THR A 71 17.16 9.66 -15.61
N THR A 72 16.53 10.77 -15.23
CA THR A 72 15.91 11.74 -16.14
C THR A 72 16.65 13.08 -16.05
N PRO A 73 16.40 14.04 -16.97
CA PRO A 73 17.00 15.37 -16.88
C PRO A 73 16.69 16.11 -15.56
N LYS A 74 15.62 15.74 -14.86
CA LYS A 74 15.22 16.35 -13.57
C LYS A 74 15.78 15.64 -12.34
N THR A 75 16.39 14.46 -12.50
CA THR A 75 16.80 13.61 -11.37
C THR A 75 17.72 14.34 -10.39
N ASN A 76 18.73 15.07 -10.87
CA ASN A 76 19.65 15.81 -10.02
C ASN A 76 18.95 16.91 -9.20
N GLN A 77 18.00 17.61 -9.80
CA GLN A 77 17.21 18.62 -9.11
C GLN A 77 16.36 17.99 -8.00
N ILE A 78 15.66 16.89 -8.31
CA ILE A 78 14.78 16.19 -7.36
C ILE A 78 15.61 15.63 -6.19
N LEU A 79 16.78 15.05 -6.43
CA LEU A 79 17.66 14.55 -5.38
C LEU A 79 18.20 15.69 -4.50
N LYS A 80 18.52 16.84 -5.08
CA LYS A 80 18.95 18.03 -4.31
C LYS A 80 17.84 18.53 -3.39
N GLU A 81 16.59 18.60 -3.88
CA GLU A 81 15.43 18.97 -3.07
C GLU A 81 15.13 17.92 -1.99
N HIS A 82 15.25 16.63 -2.33
CA HIS A 82 15.16 15.53 -1.38
C HIS A 82 16.15 15.69 -0.24
N LEU A 83 17.43 15.90 -0.54
CA LEU A 83 18.49 16.05 0.47
C LEU A 83 18.25 17.27 1.38
N LYS A 84 17.76 18.38 0.83
CA LYS A 84 17.37 19.56 1.63
C LYS A 84 16.26 19.21 2.63
N ARG A 85 15.26 18.43 2.21
CA ARG A 85 14.12 18.05 3.04
C ARG A 85 14.45 16.97 4.08
N THR A 86 15.33 16.03 3.74
CA THR A 86 15.69 14.92 4.65
C THR A 86 16.90 15.21 5.53
N GLY A 87 17.71 16.20 5.15
CA GLY A 87 19.02 16.46 5.76
C GLY A 87 20.03 15.34 5.48
N GLY A 88 19.85 14.58 4.39
CA GLY A 88 20.70 13.43 4.07
C GLY A 88 20.55 12.24 5.02
N ARG A 89 19.48 12.19 5.84
CA ARG A 89 19.21 11.09 6.77
C ARG A 89 18.37 10.00 6.12
N VAL A 90 18.57 8.75 6.58
CA VAL A 90 17.72 7.62 6.20
C VAL A 90 16.27 7.86 6.65
N LYS A 91 15.32 7.55 5.76
CA LYS A 91 13.88 7.71 5.96
C LYS A 91 13.18 6.43 5.51
N THR A 92 12.70 5.62 6.44
CA THR A 92 11.93 4.40 6.17
C THR A 92 10.48 4.55 6.60
N ARG A 93 9.64 3.57 6.28
CA ARG A 93 8.25 3.51 6.74
C ARG A 93 7.80 2.07 6.92
N PHE A 94 6.98 1.80 7.92
CA PHE A 94 6.22 0.56 8.02
C PHE A 94 4.75 0.87 7.68
N PRO A 95 4.22 0.36 6.54
CA PRO A 95 2.88 0.73 6.09
C PRO A 95 1.85 -0.41 6.19
N PRO A 96 1.35 -0.76 7.39
CA PRO A 96 0.34 -1.80 7.54
C PRO A 96 -1.06 -1.29 7.16
N GLU A 97 -1.90 -2.18 6.63
CA GLU A 97 -3.34 -1.92 6.49
C GLU A 97 -4.01 -2.03 7.88
N PRO A 98 -4.85 -1.06 8.30
CA PRO A 98 -5.50 -1.07 9.61
C PRO A 98 -6.78 -1.93 9.66
N ASN A 99 -6.77 -3.07 8.97
CA ASN A 99 -7.95 -3.94 8.79
C ASN A 99 -7.73 -5.38 9.25
N GLY A 100 -6.59 -5.67 9.85
CA GLY A 100 -6.21 -7.03 10.21
C GLY A 100 -5.19 -7.11 11.34
N ILE A 101 -4.97 -8.33 11.82
CA ILE A 101 -4.05 -8.62 12.92
C ILE A 101 -2.66 -8.87 12.36
N LEU A 102 -1.65 -8.23 12.96
CA LEU A 102 -0.26 -8.50 12.63
C LEU A 102 0.12 -9.93 13.06
N HIS A 103 0.50 -10.77 12.10
CA HIS A 103 1.14 -12.06 12.35
C HIS A 103 2.68 -11.97 12.33
N ILE A 104 3.38 -13.08 12.66
CA ILE A 104 4.85 -13.16 12.74
C ILE A 104 5.60 -12.66 11.49
N GLY A 105 5.03 -12.83 10.29
CA GLY A 105 5.60 -12.25 9.06
C GLY A 105 5.80 -10.73 9.13
N HIS A 106 4.92 -9.99 9.83
CA HIS A 106 5.06 -8.55 10.03
C HIS A 106 6.22 -8.20 10.96
N ALA A 107 6.61 -9.09 11.88
CA ALA A 107 7.77 -8.86 12.72
C ALA A 107 9.04 -8.66 11.88
N LYS A 108 9.18 -9.40 10.76
CA LYS A 108 10.28 -9.17 9.79
C LYS A 108 10.19 -7.77 9.18
N ALA A 109 9.02 -7.36 8.71
CA ALA A 109 8.83 -6.05 8.09
C ALA A 109 9.10 -4.89 9.07
N ILE A 110 8.61 -5.00 10.31
CA ILE A 110 8.88 -4.03 11.39
C ILE A 110 10.38 -3.95 11.63
N ASN A 111 11.02 -5.09 11.91
CA ASN A 111 12.46 -5.13 12.21
C ASN A 111 13.31 -4.57 11.07
N ILE A 112 13.03 -4.90 9.81
CA ILE A 112 13.77 -4.35 8.66
C ILE A 112 13.61 -2.82 8.59
N ASN A 113 12.39 -2.30 8.65
CA ASN A 113 12.19 -0.85 8.45
C ASN A 113 12.68 -0.02 9.62
N PHE A 114 12.39 -0.44 10.86
CA PHE A 114 12.77 0.32 12.05
C PHE A 114 14.25 0.12 12.42
N ALA A 115 14.78 -1.10 12.40
CA ALA A 115 16.20 -1.31 12.73
C ALA A 115 17.12 -0.66 11.70
N TYR A 116 16.77 -0.68 10.42
CA TYR A 116 17.56 0.00 9.39
C TYR A 116 17.62 1.52 9.63
N ALA A 117 16.50 2.14 9.99
CA ALA A 117 16.51 3.56 10.38
C ALA A 117 17.36 3.79 11.65
N ASP A 118 17.20 2.97 12.69
CA ASP A 118 17.92 3.11 13.97
C ASP A 118 19.44 3.04 13.79
N VAL A 119 19.93 2.00 13.10
CA VAL A 119 21.36 1.76 12.85
C VAL A 119 22.02 2.87 12.00
N HIS A 120 21.24 3.55 11.17
CA HIS A 120 21.73 4.61 10.27
C HIS A 120 21.33 6.02 10.73
N ASN A 121 20.97 6.21 12.02
CA ASN A 121 20.56 7.49 12.59
C ASN A 121 19.45 8.20 11.77
N GLY A 122 18.59 7.39 11.18
CA GLY A 122 17.44 7.80 10.39
C GLY A 122 16.16 7.88 11.21
N THR A 123 15.03 7.89 10.50
CA THR A 123 13.71 7.84 11.12
C THR A 123 12.80 6.87 10.37
N CYS A 124 11.93 6.18 11.10
CA CYS A 124 10.90 5.32 10.51
C CYS A 124 9.51 5.85 10.89
N ASN A 125 8.65 6.06 9.90
CA ASN A 125 7.25 6.41 10.13
C ASN A 125 6.40 5.13 10.22
N LEU A 126 5.43 5.11 11.13
CA LEU A 126 4.30 4.19 11.07
C LEU A 126 3.25 4.85 10.19
N ARG A 127 2.97 4.29 9.01
CA ARG A 127 2.00 4.86 8.07
C ARG A 127 0.84 3.91 7.83
N TYR A 128 -0.30 4.14 8.46
CA TYR A 128 -1.47 3.31 8.18
C TYR A 128 -1.86 3.43 6.71
N ASP A 129 -1.97 2.30 6.02
CA ASP A 129 -2.43 2.25 4.63
C ASP A 129 -3.95 2.14 4.59
N ASP A 130 -4.60 3.24 4.93
CA ASP A 130 -6.04 3.43 5.10
C ASP A 130 -6.71 3.89 3.80
N THR A 131 -6.26 3.38 2.65
CA THR A 131 -6.86 3.75 1.36
C THR A 131 -8.18 3.04 1.09
N ASN A 132 -8.69 2.20 2.02
CA ASN A 132 -9.89 1.39 1.85
C ASN A 132 -10.88 1.56 3.03
N PRO A 133 -11.98 2.32 2.83
CA PRO A 133 -12.91 2.71 3.90
C PRO A 133 -13.73 1.55 4.50
N GLU A 134 -13.81 0.39 3.84
CA GLU A 134 -14.76 -0.67 4.23
C GLU A 134 -14.30 -1.56 5.40
N LYS A 135 -13.03 -1.50 5.80
CA LYS A 135 -12.46 -2.52 6.70
C LYS A 135 -11.67 -1.97 7.88
N GLU A 136 -11.82 -0.69 8.18
CA GLU A 136 -11.02 -0.04 9.21
C GLU A 136 -11.73 -0.14 10.56
N GLU A 137 -11.05 -0.69 11.57
CA GLU A 137 -11.55 -0.69 12.94
C GLU A 137 -10.49 -0.11 13.87
N GLU A 138 -10.88 0.84 14.72
CA GLU A 138 -9.96 1.54 15.65
C GLU A 138 -9.10 0.58 16.48
N LYS A 139 -9.66 -0.58 16.85
CA LYS A 139 -8.93 -1.64 17.60
C LYS A 139 -7.66 -2.11 16.87
N PHE A 140 -7.65 -2.13 15.55
CA PHE A 140 -6.49 -2.55 14.77
C PHE A 140 -5.41 -1.47 14.74
N PHE A 141 -5.79 -0.19 14.69
CA PHE A 141 -4.83 0.92 14.79
C PHE A 141 -4.03 0.84 16.09
N VAL A 142 -4.73 0.69 17.22
CA VAL A 142 -4.13 0.57 18.55
C VAL A 142 -3.24 -0.68 18.61
N ALA A 143 -3.77 -1.86 18.25
CA ALA A 143 -3.01 -3.11 18.30
C ALA A 143 -1.73 -3.09 17.45
N ILE A 144 -1.78 -2.49 16.25
CA ILE A 144 -0.60 -2.34 15.38
C ILE A 144 0.47 -1.49 16.05
N LYS A 145 0.09 -0.33 16.62
CA LYS A 145 1.02 0.54 17.33
C LYS A 145 1.62 -0.16 18.53
N ASP A 146 0.79 -0.82 19.33
CA ASP A 146 1.22 -1.56 20.51
C ASP A 146 2.21 -2.66 20.14
N MET A 147 2.02 -3.38 19.03
CA MET A 147 2.99 -4.39 18.56
C MET A 147 4.32 -3.79 18.12
N VAL A 148 4.31 -2.62 17.47
CA VAL A 148 5.55 -1.91 17.11
C VAL A 148 6.31 -1.49 18.37
N GLU A 149 5.61 -0.92 19.35
CA GLU A 149 6.18 -0.50 20.64
C GLU A 149 6.64 -1.69 21.48
N TRP A 150 5.89 -2.79 21.47
CA TRP A 150 6.24 -4.04 22.15
C TRP A 150 7.52 -4.67 21.60
N LEU A 151 7.77 -4.56 20.29
CA LEU A 151 9.03 -4.97 19.67
C LEU A 151 10.20 -4.00 19.93
N GLY A 152 9.99 -2.96 20.76
CA GLY A 152 11.03 -2.03 21.19
C GLY A 152 11.29 -0.87 20.24
N TYR A 153 10.41 -0.64 19.26
CA TYR A 153 10.56 0.46 18.30
C TYR A 153 9.59 1.60 18.59
N LYS A 154 10.02 2.83 18.32
CA LYS A 154 9.19 4.03 18.42
C LYS A 154 9.08 4.70 17.04
N PRO A 155 7.86 4.88 16.49
CA PRO A 155 7.67 5.68 15.28
C PRO A 155 8.12 7.13 15.45
N ASP A 156 8.78 7.69 14.43
CA ASP A 156 9.08 9.13 14.35
C ASP A 156 7.80 9.94 14.18
N LYS A 157 6.93 9.46 13.28
CA LYS A 157 5.60 9.99 13.03
C LYS A 157 4.62 8.86 12.80
N ILE A 158 3.39 9.08 13.21
CA ILE A 158 2.23 8.32 12.79
C ILE A 158 1.54 9.14 11.71
N THR A 159 1.32 8.54 10.55
CA THR A 159 0.73 9.20 9.37
C THR A 159 -0.27 8.26 8.70
N HIS A 160 -1.13 8.79 7.85
CA HIS A 160 -2.11 8.02 7.10
C HIS A 160 -1.88 8.18 5.61
N SER A 161 -2.27 7.19 4.81
CA SER A 161 -2.30 7.33 3.37
C SER A 161 -3.35 8.37 2.96
N SER A 162 -4.47 8.42 3.69
CA SER A 162 -5.57 9.38 3.52
C SER A 162 -5.17 10.85 3.70
N ASP A 163 -4.17 11.15 4.56
CA ASP A 163 -3.58 12.49 4.72
C ASP A 163 -3.12 13.10 3.37
N ASN A 164 -2.91 12.27 2.34
CA ASN A 164 -2.39 12.67 1.04
C ASN A 164 -3.43 12.60 -0.08
N PHE A 165 -4.71 12.31 0.18
CA PHE A 165 -5.71 12.14 -0.88
C PHE A 165 -5.82 13.34 -1.83
N ASP A 166 -5.78 14.56 -1.31
CA ASP A 166 -5.82 15.77 -2.15
C ASP A 166 -4.63 15.82 -3.12
N GLN A 167 -3.41 15.59 -2.61
CA GLN A 167 -2.20 15.61 -3.44
C GLN A 167 -2.20 14.48 -4.47
N LEU A 168 -2.68 13.30 -4.07
CA LEU A 168 -2.82 12.16 -4.94
C LEU A 168 -3.85 12.39 -6.04
N TYR A 169 -4.94 13.10 -5.75
CA TYR A 169 -5.96 13.49 -6.73
C TYR A 169 -5.38 14.47 -7.76
N GLU A 170 -4.64 15.48 -7.30
CA GLU A 170 -3.97 16.42 -8.20
C GLU A 170 -2.91 15.75 -9.08
N TRP A 171 -2.14 14.80 -8.54
CA TRP A 171 -1.22 14.01 -9.37
C TRP A 171 -1.94 13.13 -10.38
N ALA A 172 -3.10 12.58 -10.05
CA ALA A 172 -3.92 11.84 -10.99
C ALA A 172 -4.35 12.72 -12.18
N LYS A 173 -4.75 13.97 -11.93
CA LYS A 173 -5.04 14.95 -12.99
C LYS A 173 -3.81 15.25 -13.84
N VAL A 174 -2.62 15.40 -13.24
CA VAL A 174 -1.37 15.58 -13.98
C VAL A 174 -1.05 14.37 -14.86
N LEU A 175 -1.34 13.14 -14.40
CA LEU A 175 -1.16 11.94 -15.21
C LEU A 175 -2.10 11.92 -16.42
N ILE A 176 -3.38 12.30 -16.23
CA ILE A 176 -4.35 12.42 -17.33
C ILE A 176 -3.89 13.47 -18.35
N GLN A 177 -3.49 14.65 -17.88
CA GLN A 177 -2.99 15.75 -18.73
C GLN A 177 -1.76 15.37 -19.57
N LYS A 178 -0.96 14.42 -19.09
CA LYS A 178 0.21 13.88 -19.80
C LYS A 178 -0.11 12.68 -20.70
N ASP A 179 -1.40 12.34 -20.86
CA ASP A 179 -1.86 11.12 -21.56
C ASP A 179 -1.27 9.83 -20.98
N LEU A 180 -1.02 9.81 -19.66
CA LEU A 180 -0.49 8.65 -18.92
C LEU A 180 -1.58 7.93 -18.10
N ALA A 181 -2.80 8.46 -18.09
CA ALA A 181 -3.95 7.85 -17.45
C ALA A 181 -5.25 8.25 -18.16
N TYR A 182 -6.26 7.39 -18.09
CA TYR A 182 -7.55 7.61 -18.74
C TYR A 182 -8.70 7.01 -17.92
N ILE A 183 -9.91 7.52 -18.11
CA ILE A 183 -11.12 6.94 -17.50
C ILE A 183 -11.63 5.76 -18.32
N CYS A 184 -12.00 4.69 -17.63
CA CYS A 184 -12.43 3.43 -18.21
C CYS A 184 -13.76 2.98 -17.60
N HIS A 185 -14.67 2.47 -18.44
CA HIS A 185 -15.97 1.91 -18.04
C HIS A 185 -16.06 0.39 -18.24
N GLN A 186 -14.92 -0.30 -18.41
CA GLN A 186 -14.92 -1.77 -18.41
C GLN A 186 -15.29 -2.23 -17.00
N LYS A 187 -16.21 -3.19 -16.90
CA LYS A 187 -16.57 -3.74 -15.60
C LYS A 187 -15.46 -4.62 -15.07
N VAL A 188 -15.47 -4.85 -13.75
CA VAL A 188 -14.42 -5.66 -13.10
C VAL A 188 -14.41 -7.08 -13.65
N GLU A 189 -15.57 -7.61 -14.03
CA GLU A 189 -15.73 -8.94 -14.64
C GLU A 189 -15.03 -9.04 -16.00
N ASP A 190 -15.08 -7.98 -16.82
CA ASP A 190 -14.47 -7.94 -18.15
C ASP A 190 -12.94 -7.82 -18.09
N ILE A 191 -12.41 -7.33 -16.97
CA ILE A 191 -10.98 -7.14 -16.73
C ILE A 191 -10.37 -8.37 -16.02
N ARG A 192 -11.20 -9.24 -15.43
CA ARG A 192 -10.75 -10.47 -14.74
C ARG A 192 -10.60 -11.61 -15.74
N GLY A 193 -9.37 -12.09 -15.96
CA GLY A 193 -9.10 -13.26 -16.79
C GLY A 193 -7.66 -13.38 -17.26
N PHE A 194 -7.35 -14.45 -17.98
CA PHE A 194 -6.01 -14.74 -18.49
C PHE A 194 -5.58 -13.81 -19.65
N ASN A 195 -6.53 -13.11 -20.29
CA ASN A 195 -6.25 -12.14 -21.35
C ASN A 195 -7.41 -11.16 -21.54
N PRO A 196 -7.58 -10.16 -20.66
CA PRO A 196 -8.69 -9.21 -20.76
C PRO A 196 -8.58 -8.37 -22.03
N PRO A 197 -9.69 -8.10 -22.73
CA PRO A 197 -9.66 -7.26 -23.93
C PRO A 197 -9.15 -5.86 -23.59
N PRO A 198 -8.38 -5.22 -24.49
CA PRO A 198 -7.88 -3.88 -24.28
C PRO A 198 -9.06 -2.92 -24.08
N SER A 199 -8.84 -1.88 -23.27
CA SER A 199 -9.92 -0.94 -23.01
C SER A 199 -10.31 -0.18 -24.27
N PRO A 200 -11.60 -0.18 -24.66
CA PRO A 200 -12.10 0.66 -25.76
C PRO A 200 -11.84 2.15 -25.54
N TRP A 201 -11.60 2.54 -24.30
CA TRP A 201 -11.49 3.92 -23.85
C TRP A 201 -10.05 4.42 -23.67
N LYS A 202 -9.06 3.58 -23.99
CA LYS A 202 -7.64 3.90 -23.79
C LYS A 202 -7.15 5.16 -24.53
N ASN A 203 -7.77 5.47 -25.68
CA ASN A 203 -7.38 6.58 -26.56
C ASN A 203 -8.41 7.70 -26.58
N ARG A 204 -9.28 7.80 -25.56
CA ARG A 204 -10.22 8.93 -25.45
C ARG A 204 -9.45 10.25 -25.28
N PRO A 205 -10.02 11.39 -25.70
CA PRO A 205 -9.43 12.71 -25.47
C PRO A 205 -9.07 12.97 -24.00
N ILE A 206 -8.03 13.77 -23.79
CA ILE A 206 -7.53 14.14 -22.46
C ILE A 206 -8.60 14.94 -21.71
N GLU A 207 -9.25 15.89 -22.38
CA GLU A 207 -10.30 16.75 -21.83
C GLU A 207 -11.50 15.92 -21.38
N GLU A 208 -11.87 14.89 -22.15
CA GLU A 208 -12.94 13.96 -21.78
C GLU A 208 -12.58 13.17 -20.52
N SER A 209 -11.35 12.66 -20.43
CA SER A 209 -10.89 11.94 -19.22
C SER A 209 -10.87 12.85 -17.98
N LEU A 210 -10.46 14.12 -18.13
CA LEU A 210 -10.45 15.07 -17.01
C LEU A 210 -11.87 15.37 -16.51
N GLN A 211 -12.80 15.64 -17.42
CA GLN A 211 -14.18 15.91 -17.06
C GLN A 211 -14.82 14.70 -16.38
N LEU A 212 -14.61 13.50 -16.91
CA LEU A 212 -15.15 12.28 -16.34
C LEU A 212 -14.53 11.94 -14.98
N PHE A 213 -13.24 12.24 -14.77
CA PHE A 213 -12.61 12.06 -13.46
C PHE A 213 -13.19 13.02 -12.41
N GLU A 214 -13.50 14.26 -12.80
CA GLU A 214 -14.21 15.21 -11.95
C GLU A 214 -15.65 14.75 -11.66
N ASP A 215 -16.33 14.16 -12.64
CA ASP A 215 -17.66 13.57 -12.48
C ASP A 215 -17.64 12.35 -11.53
N MET A 216 -16.59 11.54 -11.58
CA MET A 216 -16.35 10.46 -10.60
C MET A 216 -16.19 11.03 -9.19
N LYS A 217 -15.42 12.11 -9.02
CA LYS A 217 -15.26 12.79 -7.72
C LYS A 217 -16.58 13.40 -7.21
N HIS A 218 -17.49 13.81 -8.10
CA HIS A 218 -18.79 14.38 -7.72
C HIS A 218 -19.93 13.34 -7.59
N GLY A 219 -19.63 12.05 -7.72
CA GLY A 219 -20.61 10.98 -7.48
C GLY A 219 -21.69 10.87 -8.55
N LYS A 220 -21.33 11.16 -9.80
CA LYS A 220 -22.19 10.97 -10.97
C LYS A 220 -22.19 9.53 -11.51
N PHE A 221 -21.37 8.66 -10.95
CA PHE A 221 -21.23 7.25 -11.33
C PHE A 221 -21.40 6.35 -10.10
N GLU A 222 -21.99 5.18 -10.28
CA GLU A 222 -22.09 4.16 -9.23
C GLU A 222 -20.76 3.41 -9.03
N GLU A 223 -20.64 2.66 -7.93
CA GLU A 223 -19.43 1.86 -7.68
C GLU A 223 -19.17 0.87 -8.82
N GLY A 224 -17.96 0.93 -9.40
CA GLY A 224 -17.55 0.05 -10.48
C GLY A 224 -17.97 0.49 -11.89
N GLU A 225 -18.74 1.55 -12.04
CA GLU A 225 -19.13 2.08 -13.37
C GLU A 225 -17.99 2.83 -14.07
N ALA A 226 -17.06 3.39 -13.31
CA ALA A 226 -15.90 4.10 -13.83
C ALA A 226 -14.65 3.87 -12.98
N THR A 227 -13.50 3.79 -13.63
CA THR A 227 -12.19 3.68 -13.00
C THR A 227 -11.17 4.56 -13.71
N LEU A 228 -10.23 5.14 -12.96
CA LEU A 228 -9.02 5.72 -13.56
C LEU A 228 -8.00 4.60 -13.74
N ARG A 229 -7.48 4.43 -14.95
CA ARG A 229 -6.44 3.45 -15.26
C ARG A 229 -5.18 4.16 -15.75
N LEU A 230 -4.03 3.64 -15.36
CA LEU A 230 -2.75 4.07 -15.93
C LEU A 230 -2.62 3.54 -17.36
N LYS A 231 -1.94 4.28 -18.23
CA LYS A 231 -1.73 3.90 -19.64
C LYS A 231 -0.36 3.25 -19.81
N LEU A 232 -0.20 2.02 -19.28
CA LEU A 232 1.06 1.28 -19.31
C LEU A 232 0.84 -0.22 -19.14
N THR A 233 1.83 -1.02 -19.54
CA THR A 233 1.88 -2.45 -19.26
C THR A 233 3.00 -2.71 -18.26
N LEU A 234 2.68 -3.39 -17.16
CA LEU A 234 3.67 -3.79 -16.15
C LEU A 234 4.51 -4.98 -16.65
N GLU A 235 5.68 -5.20 -16.04
CA GLU A 235 6.60 -6.29 -16.42
C GLU A 235 5.95 -7.68 -16.33
N GLU A 236 5.07 -7.88 -15.36
CA GLU A 236 4.25 -9.10 -15.20
C GLU A 236 3.16 -9.27 -16.30
N GLY A 237 3.10 -8.38 -17.29
CA GLY A 237 2.15 -8.39 -18.40
C GLY A 237 0.79 -7.75 -18.08
N LYS A 238 0.59 -7.25 -16.86
CA LYS A 238 -0.66 -6.60 -16.47
C LYS A 238 -0.84 -5.27 -17.20
N VAL A 239 -1.89 -5.17 -18.02
CA VAL A 239 -2.20 -4.00 -18.85
C VAL A 239 -3.08 -3.01 -18.09
N ASP A 240 -2.71 -1.75 -18.16
CA ASP A 240 -3.42 -0.57 -17.69
C ASP A 240 -3.97 -0.74 -16.25
N PRO A 241 -3.10 -0.81 -15.23
CA PRO A 241 -3.54 -1.02 -13.85
C PRO A 241 -4.45 0.11 -13.36
N VAL A 242 -5.46 -0.25 -12.57
CA VAL A 242 -6.40 0.72 -11.96
C VAL A 242 -5.66 1.54 -10.90
N ALA A 243 -5.77 2.86 -11.02
CA ALA A 243 -5.29 3.85 -10.06
C ALA A 243 -6.40 4.33 -9.12
N TYR A 244 -7.60 4.62 -9.64
CA TYR A 244 -8.76 5.03 -8.82
C TYR A 244 -10.02 4.20 -9.06
N ARG A 245 -10.78 4.03 -7.98
CA ARG A 245 -12.16 3.49 -7.99
C ARG A 245 -13.09 4.40 -7.20
N ILE A 246 -14.37 4.26 -7.48
CA ILE A 246 -15.44 4.93 -6.74
C ILE A 246 -15.85 4.04 -5.58
N LYS A 247 -15.90 4.62 -4.38
CA LYS A 247 -16.47 4.02 -3.18
C LYS A 247 -17.27 5.05 -2.41
N TYR A 248 -18.52 4.72 -2.09
CA TYR A 248 -19.41 5.58 -1.31
C TYR A 248 -19.34 5.31 0.19
N ALA A 249 -18.64 4.26 0.60
CA ALA A 249 -18.37 4.01 2.01
C ALA A 249 -17.63 5.22 2.63
N ALA A 250 -18.03 5.54 3.87
CA ALA A 250 -17.42 6.63 4.61
C ALA A 250 -15.99 6.28 5.01
N HIS A 251 -15.06 7.23 4.82
CA HIS A 251 -13.70 7.11 5.33
C HIS A 251 -13.67 7.52 6.81
N HIS A 252 -12.82 6.86 7.60
CA HIS A 252 -12.79 6.94 9.06
C HIS A 252 -11.99 8.13 9.59
#